data_AF-A0A3M5JKH9-F1
#
_entry.id   AF-A0A3M5JKH9-F1
#
_cell.length_a   1.000
_cell.length_b   1.000
_cell.length_c   1.000
_cell.angle_alpha   90.00
_cell.angle_beta   90.00
_cell.angle_gamma   90.00
#
_symmetry.space_group_name_H-M   'P 1'
#
loop_
_entity.id
_entity.type
_entity.pdbx_description
1 polymer ?
#
loop_
_entity_poly.entity_id
_entity_poly.type
_entity_poly.pdbx_seq_one_letter_code
_entity_poly.pdbx_strand_id
1 'polypeptide(L)'
;QPTLVKRVLPDDLPHRTYLHRTVSGVIENALRLVNQNHRMQWIGGIDSYSLRDLEDLFYFSRHMNDQVQQHKLLTDYADYDQYVVIAKATQDPEMLRSIKIIENYADLPQRIEQLRAASVTSELDATVTLTTAHRAKGLEWDFVGLYDDFSADPLSPDIDAGKRDDELNLLYVAVTRAMKILA
;
A
#
# COMPACT_ATOMS: atom_id res chain seq x y z
N GLN A 1 -6.05 -10.14 -27.75
CA GLN A 1 -4.76 -10.84 -27.61
C GLN A 1 -4.73 -11.47 -26.21
N PRO A 2 -4.06 -12.62 -26.00
CA PRO A 2 -3.93 -13.19 -24.66
C PRO A 2 -3.03 -12.30 -23.79
N THR A 3 -3.35 -12.19 -22.50
CA THR A 3 -2.50 -11.53 -21.50
C THR A 3 -1.19 -12.29 -21.33
N LEU A 4 -0.06 -11.59 -21.41
CA LEU A 4 1.27 -12.16 -21.21
C LEU A 4 1.63 -12.15 -19.72
N VAL A 5 2.17 -13.25 -19.21
CA VAL A 5 2.71 -13.33 -17.84
C VAL A 5 4.21 -13.12 -17.88
N LYS A 6 4.72 -12.16 -17.11
CA LYS A 6 6.15 -11.84 -16.96
C LYS A 6 6.55 -11.89 -15.50
N ARG A 7 7.86 -11.87 -15.21
CA ARG A 7 8.38 -11.75 -13.83
C ARG A 7 8.38 -10.31 -13.32
N VAL A 8 8.44 -9.36 -14.24
CA VAL A 8 8.51 -7.93 -13.96
C VAL A 8 7.93 -7.18 -15.16
N LEU A 9 7.32 -6.04 -14.90
CA LEU A 9 6.85 -5.14 -15.95
C LEU A 9 8.05 -4.53 -16.70
N PRO A 10 8.05 -4.46 -18.05
CA PRO A 10 9.10 -3.80 -18.84
C PRO A 10 9.37 -2.37 -18.38
N ASP A 11 10.60 -1.85 -18.41
CA ASP A 11 10.95 -0.51 -17.86
C ASP A 11 10.44 0.70 -18.68
N ASP A 12 10.08 0.49 -19.94
CA ASP A 12 9.71 1.51 -20.92
C ASP A 12 8.19 1.73 -21.06
N LEU A 13 7.39 1.21 -20.13
CA LEU A 13 5.94 1.38 -20.17
C LEU A 13 5.52 2.83 -19.89
N PRO A 14 4.56 3.38 -20.66
CA PRO A 14 4.04 4.73 -20.43
C PRO A 14 3.22 4.83 -19.12
N HIS A 15 2.56 3.73 -18.74
CA HIS A 15 1.74 3.62 -17.54
C HIS A 15 1.87 2.21 -16.94
N ARG A 16 1.79 2.13 -15.61
CA ARG A 16 1.83 0.87 -14.85
C ARG A 16 0.79 0.91 -13.76
N THR A 17 0.11 -0.20 -13.52
CA THR A 17 -0.72 -0.36 -12.32
C THR A 17 -0.10 -1.37 -11.37
N TYR A 18 -0.01 -1.03 -10.09
CA TYR A 18 0.38 -1.98 -9.05
C TYR A 18 -0.82 -2.32 -8.16
N LEU A 19 -1.14 -3.61 -8.04
CA LEU A 19 -2.17 -4.12 -7.15
C LEU A 19 -1.54 -4.72 -5.91
N HIS A 20 -2.09 -4.35 -4.76
CA HIS A 20 -1.60 -4.74 -3.45
C HIS A 20 -2.70 -5.47 -2.69
N ARG A 21 -2.32 -6.40 -1.81
CA ARG A 21 -3.26 -6.99 -0.85
C ARG A 21 -3.65 -5.97 0.21
N THR A 22 -2.67 -5.22 0.72
CA THR A 22 -2.80 -4.36 1.90
C THR A 22 -2.66 -2.88 1.54
N VAL A 23 -3.28 -2.01 2.34
CA VAL A 23 -3.09 -0.54 2.23
C VAL A 23 -1.64 -0.17 2.49
N SER A 24 -1.00 -0.78 3.49
CA SER A 24 0.42 -0.55 3.80
C SER A 24 1.34 -0.87 2.63
N GLY A 25 1.08 -1.94 1.88
CA GLY A 25 1.81 -2.27 0.66
C GLY A 25 1.71 -1.16 -0.40
N VAL A 26 0.53 -0.57 -0.55
CA VAL A 26 0.32 0.57 -1.47
C VAL A 26 1.20 1.76 -1.04
N ILE A 27 1.18 2.10 0.25
CA ILE A 27 1.94 3.22 0.80
C ILE A 27 3.45 2.98 0.65
N GLU A 28 3.94 1.80 1.03
CA GLU A 28 5.34 1.41 0.89
C GLU A 28 5.82 1.53 -0.56
N ASN A 29 5.03 1.01 -1.51
CA ASN A 29 5.38 1.11 -2.92
C ASN A 29 5.42 2.57 -3.39
N ALA A 30 4.45 3.38 -2.98
CA ALA A 30 4.41 4.80 -3.29
C ALA A 30 5.66 5.55 -2.76
N LEU A 31 6.04 5.30 -1.50
CA LEU A 31 7.20 5.93 -0.86
C LEU A 31 8.52 5.61 -1.58
N ARG A 32 8.65 4.42 -2.18
CA ARG A 32 9.81 4.05 -3.02
C ARG A 32 9.81 4.78 -4.37
N LEU A 33 8.64 4.99 -4.94
CA LEU A 33 8.45 5.54 -6.29
C LEU A 33 8.45 7.08 -6.32
N VAL A 34 8.14 7.76 -5.21
CA VAL A 34 7.90 9.22 -5.21
C VAL A 34 9.09 10.05 -5.68
N ASN A 35 10.32 9.58 -5.45
CA ASN A 35 11.54 10.28 -5.88
C ASN A 35 11.94 9.99 -7.34
N GLN A 36 11.10 9.29 -8.10
CA GLN A 36 11.39 8.85 -9.48
C GLN A 36 10.58 9.62 -10.52
N ASN A 37 10.10 10.83 -10.18
CA ASN A 37 9.30 11.71 -11.06
C ASN A 37 8.00 11.07 -11.59
N HIS A 38 7.41 10.15 -10.82
CA HIS A 38 6.13 9.55 -11.18
C HIS A 38 4.95 10.47 -10.86
N ARG A 39 3.95 10.46 -11.73
CA ARG A 39 2.60 10.98 -11.48
C ARG A 39 1.73 9.81 -11.05
N MET A 40 1.11 9.90 -9.87
CA MET A 40 0.48 8.75 -9.22
C MET A 40 -1.03 8.92 -9.11
N GLN A 41 -1.79 8.02 -9.72
CA GLN A 41 -3.21 7.91 -9.44
C GLN A 41 -3.44 6.94 -8.29
N TRP A 42 -4.26 7.36 -7.33
CA TRP A 42 -4.71 6.51 -6.21
C TRP A 42 -6.18 6.20 -6.40
N ILE A 43 -6.53 4.93 -6.58
CA ILE A 43 -7.95 4.56 -6.76
C ILE A 43 -8.71 4.81 -5.45
N GLY A 44 -9.76 5.64 -5.53
CA GLY A 44 -10.48 6.15 -4.37
C GLY A 44 -9.86 7.41 -3.72
N GLY A 45 -8.81 7.98 -4.33
CA GLY A 45 -8.13 9.18 -3.85
C GLY A 45 -7.11 8.89 -2.74
N ILE A 46 -6.04 9.67 -2.71
CA ILE A 46 -4.90 9.49 -1.80
C ILE A 46 -5.32 9.54 -0.31
N ASP A 47 -6.29 10.39 0.03
CA ASP A 47 -6.75 10.55 1.41
C ASP A 47 -7.46 9.31 1.97
N SER A 48 -7.90 8.40 1.10
CA SER A 48 -8.57 7.15 1.50
C SER A 48 -7.61 6.04 1.96
N TYR A 49 -6.30 6.31 1.98
CA TYR A 49 -5.25 5.37 2.37
C TYR A 49 -4.63 5.68 3.74
N SER A 50 -5.26 6.55 4.55
CA SER A 50 -4.82 6.82 5.93
C SER A 50 -3.36 7.30 6.07
N LEU A 51 -2.82 8.03 5.08
CA LEU A 51 -1.46 8.60 5.17
C LEU A 51 -1.28 9.52 6.39
N ARG A 52 -2.36 10.19 6.83
CA ARG A 52 -2.35 11.04 8.02
C ARG A 52 -2.09 10.23 9.29
N ASP A 53 -2.72 9.07 9.44
CA ASP A 53 -2.57 8.21 10.62
C ASP A 53 -1.10 7.77 10.76
N LEU A 54 -0.47 7.47 9.62
CA LEU A 54 0.95 7.11 9.55
C LEU A 54 1.88 8.29 9.86
N GLU A 55 1.55 9.49 9.36
CA GLU A 55 2.28 10.73 9.66
C GLU A 55 2.19 11.11 11.14
N ASP A 56 1.00 10.99 11.74
CA ASP A 56 0.78 11.21 13.17
C ASP A 56 1.58 10.21 14.01
N LEU A 57 1.59 8.93 13.62
CA LEU A 57 2.42 7.92 14.30
C LEU A 57 3.91 8.23 14.17
N PHE A 58 4.36 8.79 13.05
CA PHE A 58 5.74 9.25 12.90
C PHE A 58 6.06 10.37 13.90
N TYR A 59 5.23 11.41 14.01
CA TYR A 59 5.48 12.49 14.98
C TYR A 59 5.45 11.99 16.42
N PHE A 60 4.51 11.10 16.74
CA PHE A 60 4.44 10.45 18.05
C PHE A 60 5.72 9.66 18.38
N SER A 61 6.29 8.95 17.40
CA SER A 61 7.56 8.23 17.56
C SER A 61 8.77 9.13 17.84
N ARG A 62 8.66 10.43 17.53
CA ARG A 62 9.72 11.44 17.75
C ARG A 62 9.42 12.34 18.95
N HIS A 63 8.41 12.01 19.75
CA HIS A 63 7.92 12.83 20.85
C HIS A 63 7.46 14.24 20.42
N MET A 64 7.12 14.42 19.14
CA MET A 64 6.61 15.68 18.57
C MET A 64 5.08 15.71 18.67
N ASN A 65 4.55 15.52 19.88
CA ASN A 65 3.12 15.32 20.13
C ASN A 65 2.27 16.54 19.75
N ASP A 66 2.87 17.73 19.66
CA ASP A 66 2.24 18.97 19.20
C ASP A 66 1.92 18.96 17.69
N GLN A 67 2.60 18.11 16.91
CA GLN A 67 2.36 17.96 15.47
C GLN A 67 1.27 16.92 15.19
N VAL A 68 0.99 16.02 16.13
CA VAL A 68 -0.01 14.95 16.00
C VAL A 68 -1.42 15.55 15.90
N GLN A 69 -2.11 15.29 14.78
CA GLN A 69 -3.43 15.83 14.51
C GLN A 69 -4.54 14.97 15.11
N GLN A 70 -4.38 13.65 15.10
CA GLN A 70 -5.36 12.72 15.65
C GLN A 70 -5.11 12.43 17.12
N HIS A 71 -5.84 13.14 17.99
CA HIS A 71 -5.75 12.99 19.45
C HIS A 71 -6.04 11.58 19.98
N LYS A 72 -6.69 10.71 19.20
CA LYS A 72 -6.95 9.31 19.59
C LYS A 72 -5.64 8.57 19.85
N LEU A 73 -4.62 8.76 19.02
CA LEU A 73 -3.31 8.13 19.22
C LEU A 73 -2.68 8.54 20.56
N LEU A 74 -2.78 9.82 20.93
CA LEU A 74 -2.26 10.36 22.19
C LEU A 74 -3.07 9.92 23.42
N THR A 75 -4.29 9.44 23.21
CA THR A 75 -5.19 9.01 24.30
C THR A 75 -5.12 7.50 24.51
N ASP A 76 -5.01 6.74 23.42
CA ASP A 76 -4.98 5.27 23.44
C ASP A 76 -3.62 4.73 23.91
N TYR A 77 -2.55 5.52 23.76
CA TYR A 77 -1.18 5.14 24.11
C TYR A 77 -0.50 6.26 24.91
N ALA A 78 0.22 5.87 25.96
CA ALA A 78 1.01 6.75 26.79
C ALA A 78 2.20 7.34 26.01
N ASP A 79 2.87 6.50 25.21
CA ASP A 79 3.99 6.86 24.35
C ASP A 79 4.16 5.83 23.21
N TYR A 80 5.12 6.10 22.32
CA TYR A 80 5.43 5.23 21.20
C TYR A 80 5.97 3.86 21.63
N ASP A 81 6.68 3.78 22.75
CA ASP A 81 7.21 2.50 23.26
C ASP A 81 6.06 1.57 23.65
N GLN A 82 5.02 2.11 24.31
CA GLN A 82 3.80 1.35 24.60
C GLN A 82 3.11 0.87 23.31
N TYR A 83 3.02 1.72 22.28
CA TYR A 83 2.47 1.34 20.98
C TYR A 83 3.23 0.14 20.38
N VAL A 84 4.57 0.18 20.40
CA VAL A 84 5.42 -0.91 19.88
C VAL A 84 5.28 -2.20 20.70
N VAL A 85 5.20 -2.10 22.03
CA VAL A 85 4.97 -3.25 22.91
C VAL A 85 3.63 -3.91 22.58
N ILE A 86 2.56 -3.12 22.42
CA ILE A 86 1.23 -3.63 22.07
C ILE A 86 1.27 -4.30 20.69
N ALA A 87 1.84 -3.65 19.66
CA ALA A 87 1.96 -4.21 18.32
C ALA A 87 2.65 -5.59 18.32
N LYS A 88 3.72 -5.73 19.11
CA LYS A 88 4.45 -7.00 19.27
C LYS A 88 3.66 -8.03 20.07
N ALA A 89 2.94 -7.62 21.11
CA ALA A 89 2.15 -8.53 21.93
C ALA A 89 0.93 -9.08 21.17
N THR A 90 0.26 -8.24 20.38
CA THR A 90 -0.93 -8.62 19.60
C THR A 90 -0.60 -9.27 18.27
N GLN A 91 0.65 -9.13 17.79
CA GLN A 91 1.06 -9.51 16.45
C GLN A 91 0.19 -8.84 15.36
N ASP A 92 -0.26 -7.62 15.61
CA ASP A 92 -1.09 -6.86 14.67
C ASP A 92 -0.30 -6.52 13.39
N PRO A 93 -0.67 -7.07 12.23
CA PRO A 93 0.10 -6.89 11.01
C PRO A 93 0.11 -5.45 10.47
N GLU A 94 -0.90 -4.62 10.78
CA GLU A 94 -0.97 -3.22 10.35
C GLU A 94 -0.10 -2.33 11.24
N MET A 95 -0.15 -2.54 12.56
CA MET A 95 0.73 -1.82 13.50
C MET A 95 2.20 -2.13 13.22
N LEU A 96 2.54 -3.42 13.05
CA LEU A 96 3.92 -3.85 12.79
C LEU A 96 4.46 -3.28 11.46
N ARG A 97 3.63 -3.19 10.42
CA ARG A 97 4.03 -2.54 9.16
C ARG A 97 4.21 -1.04 9.32
N SER A 98 3.31 -0.36 10.03
CA SER A 98 3.43 1.09 10.28
C SER A 98 4.72 1.43 11.02
N ILE A 99 5.08 0.62 12.05
CA ILE A 99 6.37 0.72 12.74
C ILE A 99 7.53 0.57 11.75
N LYS A 100 7.52 -0.48 10.94
CA LYS A 100 8.56 -0.74 9.93
C LYS A 100 8.69 0.41 8.92
N ILE A 101 7.59 1.01 8.48
CA ILE A 101 7.63 2.17 7.56
C ILE A 101 8.31 3.36 8.24
N ILE A 102 7.91 3.69 9.47
CA ILE A 102 8.48 4.82 10.22
C ILE A 102 9.98 4.63 10.50
N GLU A 103 10.41 3.41 10.79
CA GLU A 103 11.82 3.07 11.00
C GLU A 103 12.64 3.21 9.71
N ASN A 104 12.06 2.86 8.55
CA ASN A 104 12.77 2.87 7.26
C ASN A 104 12.82 4.26 6.58
N TYR A 105 11.91 5.16 6.93
CA TYR A 105 11.80 6.48 6.29
C TYR A 105 11.93 7.59 7.33
N ALA A 106 13.16 8.03 7.60
CA ALA A 106 13.42 9.16 8.50
C ALA A 106 12.87 10.50 7.98
N ASP A 107 12.66 10.61 6.67
CA ASP A 107 12.11 11.76 5.94
C ASP A 107 10.62 11.57 5.58
N LEU A 108 9.89 10.72 6.33
CA LEU A 108 8.53 10.30 5.98
C LEU A 108 7.54 11.47 5.76
N PRO A 109 7.46 12.51 6.61
CA PRO A 109 6.55 13.63 6.36
C PRO A 109 6.80 14.32 5.02
N GLN A 110 8.08 14.59 4.70
CA GLN A 110 8.46 15.18 3.42
C GLN A 110 8.05 14.29 2.24
N ARG A 111 8.22 12.97 2.35
CA ARG A 111 7.78 12.03 1.32
C ARG A 111 6.28 12.02 1.16
N ILE A 112 5.51 12.10 2.25
CA ILE A 112 4.04 12.17 2.20
C ILE A 112 3.60 13.46 1.49
N GLU A 113 4.25 14.60 1.76
CA GLU A 113 4.00 15.84 1.02
C GLU A 113 4.29 15.69 -0.48
N GLN A 114 5.42 15.06 -0.83
CA GLN A 114 5.77 14.77 -2.22
C GLN A 114 4.74 13.84 -2.89
N LEU A 115 4.23 12.83 -2.17
CA LEU A 115 3.18 11.95 -2.66
C LEU A 115 1.89 12.73 -2.96
N ARG A 116 1.51 13.66 -2.09
CA ARG A 116 0.35 14.54 -2.32
C ARG A 116 0.56 15.42 -3.54
N ALA A 117 1.75 16.00 -3.71
CA ALA A 117 2.10 16.83 -4.87
C ALA A 117 2.16 16.05 -6.19
N ALA A 118 2.59 14.77 -6.14
CA ALA A 118 2.65 13.87 -7.28
C ALA A 118 1.29 13.23 -7.64
N SER A 119 0.29 13.35 -6.75
CA SER A 119 -1.01 12.72 -6.92
C SER A 119 -1.80 13.36 -8.06
N VAL A 120 -2.42 12.52 -8.89
CA VAL A 120 -3.34 12.91 -9.95
C VAL A 120 -4.68 12.19 -9.81
N THR A 121 -5.74 12.79 -10.35
CA THR A 121 -7.10 12.23 -10.29
C THR A 121 -7.44 11.37 -11.51
N SER A 122 -6.89 11.71 -12.68
CA SER A 122 -7.10 11.02 -13.95
C SER A 122 -6.00 9.99 -14.21
N GLU A 123 -6.38 8.83 -14.74
CA GLU A 123 -5.44 7.80 -15.20
C GLU A 123 -4.59 8.31 -16.37
N LEU A 124 -5.17 9.14 -17.25
CA LEU A 124 -4.48 9.68 -18.43
C LEU A 124 -3.27 10.58 -18.08
N ASP A 125 -3.29 11.16 -16.87
CA ASP A 125 -2.21 12.02 -16.37
C ASP A 125 -1.20 11.24 -15.50
N ALA A 126 -1.45 9.95 -15.27
CA ALA A 126 -0.67 9.11 -14.39
C ALA A 126 0.38 8.33 -15.17
N THR A 127 1.57 8.21 -14.58
CA THR A 127 2.57 7.21 -15.01
C THR A 127 2.43 5.92 -14.20
N VAL A 128 1.83 6.01 -13.01
CA VAL A 128 1.60 4.88 -12.11
C VAL A 128 0.20 4.98 -11.49
N THR A 129 -0.55 3.88 -11.49
CA THR A 129 -1.77 3.73 -10.70
C THR A 129 -1.52 2.76 -9.54
N LEU A 130 -1.94 3.17 -8.34
CA LEU A 130 -1.77 2.45 -7.10
C LEU A 130 -3.13 2.15 -6.49
N THR A 131 -3.36 0.89 -6.14
CA THR A 131 -4.60 0.47 -5.48
C THR A 131 -4.45 -0.87 -4.76
N THR A 132 -5.42 -1.17 -3.91
CA THR A 132 -5.59 -2.53 -3.39
C THR A 132 -6.42 -3.37 -4.37
N ALA A 133 -6.22 -4.68 -4.37
CA ALA A 133 -6.99 -5.60 -5.22
C ALA A 133 -8.50 -5.52 -4.94
N HIS A 134 -8.91 -5.24 -3.68
CA HIS A 134 -10.31 -5.03 -3.33
C HIS A 134 -10.92 -3.82 -4.05
N ARG A 135 -10.19 -2.71 -4.10
CA ARG A 135 -10.62 -1.47 -4.75
C ARG A 135 -10.53 -1.53 -6.28
N ALA A 136 -9.78 -2.50 -6.81
CA ALA A 136 -9.62 -2.73 -8.25
C ALA A 136 -10.79 -3.49 -8.90
N LYS A 137 -11.77 -3.97 -8.12
CA LYS A 137 -12.90 -4.74 -8.65
C LYS A 137 -13.67 -3.94 -9.73
N GLY A 138 -13.76 -4.52 -10.92
CA GLY A 138 -14.45 -3.91 -12.07
C GLY A 138 -13.60 -2.91 -12.87
N LEU A 139 -12.33 -2.69 -12.48
CA LEU A 139 -11.36 -1.89 -13.22
C LEU A 139 -10.38 -2.80 -13.98
N GLU A 140 -9.77 -2.30 -15.05
CA GLU A 140 -8.81 -3.07 -15.85
C GLU A 140 -7.73 -2.13 -16.39
N TRP A 141 -6.52 -2.64 -16.55
CA TRP A 141 -5.37 -1.89 -17.08
C TRP A 141 -4.55 -2.74 -18.03
N ASP A 142 -3.87 -2.09 -18.96
CA ASP A 142 -2.97 -2.76 -19.91
C ASP A 142 -1.84 -3.52 -19.21
N PHE A 143 -1.22 -2.92 -18.20
CA PHE A 143 -0.03 -3.44 -17.54
C PHE A 143 -0.20 -3.44 -16.03
N VAL A 144 -0.29 -4.64 -15.44
CA VAL A 144 -0.51 -4.82 -14.01
C VAL A 144 0.66 -5.60 -13.39
N GLY A 145 1.24 -5.06 -12.33
CA GLY A 145 2.16 -5.76 -11.45
C GLY A 145 1.48 -6.09 -10.12
N LEU A 146 1.59 -7.33 -9.66
CA LEU A 146 1.21 -7.69 -8.31
C LEU A 146 2.35 -7.39 -7.34
N TYR A 147 2.02 -6.75 -6.23
CA TYR A 147 3.00 -6.47 -5.18
C TYR A 147 3.25 -7.70 -4.30
N ASP A 148 4.43 -7.76 -3.67
CA ASP A 148 4.84 -8.89 -2.83
C ASP A 148 4.27 -8.77 -1.39
N ASP A 149 2.95 -8.58 -1.27
CA ASP A 149 2.24 -8.48 0.01
C ASP A 149 1.01 -9.41 0.12
N PHE A 150 0.82 -10.29 -0.86
CA PHE A 150 -0.12 -11.42 -0.79
C PHE A 150 0.53 -12.55 0.02
N SER A 151 0.32 -12.53 1.33
CA SER A 151 1.07 -13.38 2.27
C SER A 151 0.46 -14.75 2.55
N ALA A 152 -0.81 -14.97 2.21
CA ALA A 152 -1.43 -16.26 2.41
C ALA A 152 -1.09 -17.15 1.22
N ASP A 153 -0.21 -18.14 1.43
CA ASP A 153 -0.04 -19.22 0.46
C ASP A 153 -1.35 -20.01 0.40
N PRO A 154 -2.14 -19.87 -0.69
CA PRO A 154 -3.42 -20.55 -0.77
C PRO A 154 -3.26 -22.07 -0.96
N LEU A 155 -2.03 -22.54 -1.18
CA LEU A 155 -1.68 -23.96 -1.30
C LEU A 155 -1.14 -24.55 0.00
N SER A 156 -0.98 -23.74 1.05
CA SER A 156 -0.56 -24.23 2.36
C SER A 156 -1.56 -25.26 2.88
N PRO A 157 -1.11 -26.44 3.39
CA PRO A 157 -2.02 -27.46 3.89
C PRO A 157 -2.74 -27.05 5.19
N ASP A 158 -2.20 -26.08 5.91
CA ASP A 158 -2.67 -25.68 7.26
C ASP A 158 -3.61 -24.47 7.23
N ILE A 159 -3.93 -23.93 6.05
CA ILE A 159 -4.83 -22.78 5.93
C ILE A 159 -6.29 -23.22 6.09
N ASP A 160 -7.05 -22.45 6.87
CA ASP A 160 -8.50 -22.60 6.93
C ASP A 160 -9.12 -22.44 5.54
N ALA A 161 -10.06 -23.34 5.20
CA ALA A 161 -10.64 -23.39 3.86
C ALA A 161 -11.34 -22.09 3.46
N GLY A 162 -12.03 -21.42 4.40
CA GLY A 162 -12.67 -20.13 4.14
C GLY A 162 -11.63 -19.04 3.85
N LYS A 163 -10.59 -18.94 4.68
CA LYS A 163 -9.48 -17.99 4.46
C LYS A 163 -8.75 -18.21 3.14
N ARG A 164 -8.56 -19.48 2.75
CA ARG A 164 -7.97 -19.84 1.46
C ARG A 164 -8.81 -19.35 0.30
N ASP A 165 -10.10 -19.65 0.34
CA ASP A 165 -11.01 -19.33 -0.76
C ASP A 165 -11.14 -17.80 -0.90
N ASP A 166 -11.18 -17.06 0.21
CA ASP A 166 -11.15 -15.59 0.22
C ASP A 166 -9.86 -15.03 -0.42
N GLU A 167 -8.70 -15.61 -0.10
CA GLU A 167 -7.43 -15.17 -0.70
C GLU A 167 -7.36 -15.50 -2.19
N LEU A 168 -7.76 -16.72 -2.58
CA LEU A 168 -7.83 -17.13 -3.99
C LEU A 168 -8.77 -16.24 -4.78
N ASN A 169 -9.93 -15.87 -4.22
CA ASN A 169 -10.87 -14.97 -4.85
C ASN A 169 -10.27 -13.57 -5.02
N LEU A 170 -9.52 -13.07 -4.04
CA LEU A 170 -8.85 -11.78 -4.19
C LEU A 170 -7.74 -11.85 -5.25
N LEU A 171 -6.90 -12.87 -5.23
CA LEU A 171 -5.86 -13.09 -6.23
C LEU A 171 -6.46 -13.19 -7.62
N TYR A 172 -7.58 -13.92 -7.76
CA TYR A 172 -8.34 -14.00 -9.00
C TYR A 172 -8.82 -12.62 -9.47
N VAL A 173 -9.35 -11.78 -8.56
CA VAL A 173 -9.68 -10.39 -8.89
C VAL A 173 -8.44 -9.66 -9.39
N ALA A 174 -7.32 -9.73 -8.67
CA ALA A 174 -6.10 -9.00 -9.01
C ALA A 174 -5.51 -9.41 -10.37
N VAL A 175 -5.32 -10.70 -10.63
CA VAL A 175 -4.72 -11.22 -11.87
C VAL A 175 -5.59 -10.93 -13.10
N THR A 176 -6.91 -10.88 -12.93
CA THR A 176 -7.85 -10.61 -14.03
C THR A 176 -8.00 -9.13 -14.35
N ARG A 177 -7.32 -8.21 -13.63
CA ARG A 177 -7.32 -6.79 -13.99
C ARG A 177 -6.35 -6.48 -15.14
N ALA A 178 -5.47 -7.41 -15.51
CA ALA A 178 -4.45 -7.23 -16.54
C ALA A 178 -4.97 -7.56 -17.95
N MET A 179 -4.93 -6.58 -18.86
CA MET A 179 -5.39 -6.75 -20.24
C MET A 179 -4.29 -7.19 -21.21
N LYS A 180 -3.02 -6.79 -20.98
CA LYS A 180 -1.89 -7.11 -21.87
C LYS A 180 -0.74 -7.80 -21.16
N ILE A 181 -0.28 -7.28 -20.02
CA ILE A 181 0.80 -7.91 -19.23
C ILE A 181 0.40 -7.96 -17.76
N LEU A 182 0.53 -9.16 -17.19
CA LEU A 182 0.55 -9.42 -15.76
C LEU A 182 1.99 -9.72 -15.35
N ALA A 183 2.47 -9.09 -14.29
CA ALA A 183 3.78 -9.35 -13.68
C ALA A 183 3.68 -9.58 -12.18
#